data_AF-A0A7V5X2S5-F1
#
_entry.id   AF-A0A7V5X2S5-F1
#
_cell.length_a   1.000
_cell.length_b   1.000
_cell.length_c   1.000
_cell.angle_alpha   90.00
_cell.angle_beta   90.00
_cell.angle_gamma   90.00
#
_symmetry.space_group_name_H-M   'P 1'
#
loop_
_entity.id
_entity.type
_entity.pdbx_description
1 polymer ?
#
loop_
_entity_poly.entity_id
_entity_poly.type
_entity_poly.pdbx_seq_one_letter_code
_entity_poly.pdbx_strand_id
1 'polypeptide(L)'
;MDQTITDKIKRLIEKGVVIPQPLSVEIGNEVNPDQIAGGVTIHPGCRIYGKKTLVMNGTKLGAEAPVTIQDCQIGTGVELKGGFFKKSVFLSGSNMAYGAHVRDACILEEEAGGA
;
A
#
# COMPACT_ATOMS: atom_id res chain seq x y z
N MET A 1 25.17 -11.88 2.65
CA MET A 1 24.46 -11.30 1.49
C MET A 1 24.27 -9.84 1.79
N ASP A 2 24.96 -8.94 1.09
CA ASP A 2 24.72 -7.50 1.23
C ASP A 2 23.40 -7.16 0.54
N GLN A 3 22.37 -6.95 1.35
CA GLN A 3 21.04 -6.61 0.86
C GLN A 3 20.98 -5.09 0.72
N THR A 4 20.91 -4.59 -0.51
CA THR A 4 20.83 -3.17 -0.82
C THR A 4 19.39 -2.77 -1.15
N ILE A 5 19.01 -1.54 -0.81
CA ILE A 5 17.69 -0.99 -1.09
C ILE A 5 17.55 -0.73 -2.59
N THR A 6 16.41 -1.10 -3.18
CA THR A 6 16.13 -0.87 -4.61
C THR A 6 15.97 0.63 -4.92
N ASP A 7 16.25 1.04 -6.15
CA ASP A 7 16.13 2.44 -6.55
C ASP A 7 14.70 2.97 -6.47
N LYS A 8 13.69 2.08 -6.61
CA LYS A 8 12.29 2.44 -6.37
C LYS A 8 12.03 2.81 -4.93
N ILE A 9 12.50 1.99 -3.99
CA ILE A 9 12.32 2.25 -2.56
C ILE A 9 13.04 3.54 -2.16
N LYS A 10 14.27 3.78 -2.67
CA LYS A 10 14.98 5.04 -2.48
C LYS A 10 14.15 6.24 -2.97
N ARG A 11 13.66 6.19 -4.21
CA ARG A 11 12.82 7.24 -4.80
C ARG A 11 11.54 7.50 -4.00
N LEU A 12 10.90 6.45 -3.47
CA LEU A 12 9.73 6.59 -2.61
C LEU A 12 10.07 7.31 -1.30
N ILE A 13 11.17 6.92 -0.65
CA ILE A 13 11.65 7.57 0.57
C ILE A 13 11.98 9.04 0.30
N GLU A 14 12.69 9.36 -0.80
CA GLU A 14 12.99 10.73 -1.22
C GLU A 14 11.72 11.56 -1.50
N LYS A 15 10.67 10.92 -2.00
CA LYS A 15 9.34 11.54 -2.21
C LYS A 15 8.59 11.80 -0.91
N GLY A 16 9.05 11.25 0.22
CA GLY A 16 8.48 11.42 1.55
C GLY A 16 7.79 10.19 2.12
N VAL A 17 7.80 9.05 1.42
CA VAL A 17 7.14 7.81 1.88
C VAL A 17 7.87 7.29 3.11
N VAL A 18 7.11 7.05 4.17
CA VAL A 18 7.64 6.52 5.42
C VAL A 18 7.70 4.99 5.31
N ILE A 19 8.91 4.45 5.21
CA ILE A 19 9.16 3.01 5.17
C ILE A 19 10.12 2.66 6.32
N PRO A 20 9.61 2.28 7.51
CA PRO A 20 10.45 2.08 8.70
C PRO A 20 11.52 1.00 8.54
N GLN A 21 11.25 -0.01 7.71
CA GLN A 21 12.21 -1.08 7.40
C GLN A 21 12.25 -1.32 5.87
N PRO A 22 13.01 -0.52 5.11
CA PRO A 22 13.03 -0.55 3.64
C PRO A 22 13.36 -1.92 3.05
N LEU A 23 14.29 -2.67 3.66
CA LEU A 23 14.71 -3.98 3.16
C LEU A 23 13.64 -5.08 3.30
N SER A 24 12.56 -4.82 4.05
CA SER A 24 11.45 -5.76 4.24
C SER A 24 10.26 -5.50 3.33
N VAL A 25 10.26 -4.40 2.59
CA VAL A 25 9.17 -4.03 1.68
C VAL A 25 9.53 -4.43 0.27
N GLU A 26 8.58 -5.04 -0.43
CA GLU A 26 8.72 -5.39 -1.84
C GLU A 26 7.86 -4.47 -2.70
N ILE A 27 8.48 -3.85 -3.69
CA ILE A 27 7.80 -3.04 -4.71
C ILE A 27 8.05 -3.70 -6.07
N GLY A 28 6.99 -4.20 -6.71
CA GLY A 28 7.07 -4.86 -8.01
C GLY A 28 7.66 -3.97 -9.10
N ASN A 29 8.31 -4.59 -10.10
CA ASN A 29 8.97 -3.89 -11.21
C ASN A 29 7.99 -3.11 -12.09
N GLU A 30 6.72 -3.49 -12.10
CA GLU A 30 5.62 -2.85 -12.82
C GLU A 30 5.03 -1.63 -12.11
N VAL A 31 5.27 -1.47 -10.80
CA VAL A 31 4.69 -0.37 -10.01
C VAL A 31 5.39 0.94 -10.36
N ASN A 32 4.62 1.98 -10.67
CA ASN A 32 5.15 3.31 -10.92
C ASN A 32 5.26 4.09 -9.58
N PRO A 33 6.47 4.46 -9.11
CA PRO A 33 6.64 5.25 -7.89
C PRO A 33 5.91 6.61 -7.90
N ASP A 34 5.62 7.16 -9.08
CA ASP A 34 4.86 8.41 -9.19
C ASP A 34 3.41 8.27 -8.73
N GLN A 35 2.86 7.05 -8.74
CA GLN A 35 1.51 6.73 -8.26
C GLN A 35 1.42 6.46 -6.76
N ILE A 36 2.53 6.52 -6.02
CA ILE A 36 2.52 6.43 -4.56
C ILE A 36 2.84 7.82 -4.02
N ALA A 37 1.90 8.44 -3.31
CA ALA A 37 2.06 9.77 -2.74
C ALA A 37 3.13 9.80 -1.63
N GLY A 38 3.73 10.97 -1.41
CA GLY A 38 4.78 11.15 -0.41
C GLY A 38 4.34 10.79 1.02
N GLY A 39 3.22 11.31 1.52
CA GLY A 39 2.79 11.05 2.91
C GLY A 39 2.15 9.67 3.15
N VAL A 40 2.56 8.64 2.41
CA VAL A 40 2.15 7.24 2.63
C VAL A 40 3.07 6.59 3.65
N THR A 41 2.52 5.77 4.53
CA THR A 41 3.29 4.89 5.42
C THR A 41 3.18 3.44 4.94
N ILE A 42 4.31 2.80 4.68
CA ILE A 42 4.39 1.38 4.31
C ILE A 42 5.13 0.63 5.43
N HIS A 43 4.38 -0.16 6.18
CA HIS A 43 4.94 -0.93 7.29
C HIS A 43 5.74 -2.15 6.80
N PRO A 44 6.60 -2.73 7.66
CA PRO A 44 7.46 -3.85 7.30
C PRO A 44 6.71 -5.05 6.72
N GLY A 45 7.32 -5.74 5.76
CA GLY A 45 6.79 -6.96 5.14
C GLY A 45 5.73 -6.75 4.06
N CYS A 46 5.30 -5.51 3.80
CA CYS A 46 4.31 -5.22 2.77
C CYS A 46 4.84 -5.49 1.35
N ARG A 47 3.94 -5.93 0.47
CA ARG A 47 4.21 -6.26 -0.93
C ARG A 47 3.26 -5.47 -1.84
N ILE A 48 3.83 -4.64 -2.72
CA ILE A 48 3.06 -3.77 -3.60
C ILE A 48 3.31 -4.18 -5.05
N TYR A 49 2.26 -4.59 -5.75
CA TYR A 49 2.31 -5.06 -7.14
C TYR A 49 1.28 -4.36 -8.01
N GLY A 50 1.38 -4.57 -9.31
CA GLY A 50 0.40 -4.12 -10.30
C GLY A 50 0.72 -2.75 -10.87
N LYS A 51 0.70 -2.68 -12.22
CA LYS A 51 0.99 -1.47 -13.00
C LYS A 51 -0.03 -0.35 -12.79
N LYS A 52 -1.20 -0.68 -12.23
CA LYS A 52 -2.28 0.28 -11.97
C LYS A 52 -2.31 0.73 -10.50
N THR A 53 -1.40 0.27 -9.64
CA THR A 53 -1.51 0.58 -8.20
C THR A 53 -1.25 2.05 -7.91
N LEU A 54 -2.27 2.70 -7.34
CA LEU A 54 -2.27 4.10 -6.89
C LEU A 54 -2.48 4.14 -5.38
N VAL A 55 -1.67 4.92 -4.67
CA VAL A 55 -1.76 5.12 -3.22
C VAL A 55 -1.66 6.59 -2.91
N MET A 56 -2.73 7.17 -2.38
CA MET A 56 -2.85 8.60 -2.14
C MET A 56 -2.31 9.00 -0.75
N ASN A 57 -2.24 10.31 -0.51
CA ASN A 57 -1.60 10.87 0.68
C ASN A 57 -2.28 10.45 1.99
N GLY A 58 -1.51 10.26 3.07
CA GLY A 58 -2.01 9.91 4.39
C GLY A 58 -2.40 8.44 4.58
N THR A 59 -2.33 7.62 3.52
CA THR A 59 -2.64 6.19 3.57
C THR A 59 -1.62 5.43 4.40
N LYS A 60 -2.09 4.45 5.18
CA LYS A 60 -1.24 3.52 5.95
C LYS A 60 -1.45 2.09 5.48
N LEU A 61 -0.35 1.42 5.15
CA LEU A 61 -0.34 0.05 4.68
C LEU A 61 0.37 -0.84 5.69
N GLY A 62 -0.36 -1.81 6.24
CA GLY A 62 0.16 -2.90 7.06
C GLY A 62 0.47 -2.56 8.52
N ALA A 63 -0.29 -1.63 9.11
CA ALA A 63 -0.06 -1.18 10.49
C ALA A 63 -0.20 -2.28 11.55
N GLU A 64 -1.04 -3.30 11.32
CA GLU A 64 -1.25 -4.43 12.24
C GLU A 64 -0.55 -5.72 11.76
N ALA A 65 -0.52 -5.95 10.45
CA ALA A 65 0.22 -7.03 9.80
C ALA A 65 0.53 -6.67 8.34
N PRO A 66 1.47 -7.37 7.66
CA PRO A 66 1.78 -7.08 6.27
C PRO A 66 0.56 -7.09 5.35
N VAL A 67 0.49 -6.13 4.41
CA VAL A 67 -0.45 -6.18 3.30
C VAL A 67 0.22 -6.62 2.01
N THR A 68 -0.54 -7.33 1.19
CA THR A 68 -0.25 -7.49 -0.23
C THR A 68 -1.32 -6.75 -1.02
N ILE A 69 -0.90 -5.79 -1.84
CA ILE A 69 -1.80 -5.06 -2.74
C ILE A 69 -1.42 -5.32 -4.20
N GLN A 70 -2.43 -5.48 -5.06
CA GLN A 70 -2.22 -5.69 -6.50
C GLN A 70 -3.24 -4.94 -7.34
N ASP A 71 -2.79 -3.98 -8.15
CA ASP A 71 -3.63 -3.17 -9.06
C ASP A 71 -4.79 -2.44 -8.33
N CYS A 72 -4.59 -2.00 -7.09
CA CYS A 72 -5.61 -1.30 -6.30
C CYS A 72 -5.54 0.23 -6.49
N GLN A 73 -6.70 0.89 -6.38
CA GLN A 73 -6.78 2.36 -6.23
C GLN A 73 -7.07 2.68 -4.77
N ILE A 74 -6.15 3.34 -4.09
CA ILE A 74 -6.23 3.58 -2.65
C ILE A 74 -6.26 5.10 -2.39
N GLY A 75 -7.42 5.59 -1.96
CA GLY A 75 -7.72 6.98 -1.67
C GLY A 75 -7.00 7.52 -0.43
N THR A 76 -7.17 8.82 -0.18
CA THR A 76 -6.46 9.53 0.90
C THR A 76 -6.88 9.03 2.27
N GLY A 77 -5.92 8.87 3.18
CA GLY A 77 -6.20 8.49 4.57
C GLY A 77 -6.75 7.06 4.75
N VAL A 78 -6.70 6.22 3.71
CA VAL A 78 -7.11 4.82 3.82
C VAL A 78 -6.16 4.04 4.73
N GLU A 79 -6.71 3.14 5.55
CA GLU A 79 -5.92 2.25 6.39
C GLU A 79 -6.19 0.77 6.04
N LEU A 80 -5.23 0.13 5.35
CA LEU A 80 -5.26 -1.31 5.11
C LEU A 80 -4.34 -1.98 6.13
N LYS A 81 -4.91 -2.54 7.20
CA LYS A 81 -4.15 -2.88 8.40
C LYS A 81 -3.40 -4.21 8.31
N GLY A 82 -3.88 -5.16 7.51
CA GLY A 82 -3.19 -6.41 7.19
C GLY A 82 -4.04 -7.35 6.35
N GLY A 83 -3.47 -7.99 5.32
CA GLY A 83 -4.25 -8.88 4.45
C GLY A 83 -3.88 -8.83 2.96
N PHE A 84 -4.83 -9.23 2.10
CA PHE A 84 -4.67 -9.28 0.64
C PHE A 84 -5.77 -8.47 -0.06
N PHE A 85 -5.37 -7.55 -0.93
CA PHE A 85 -6.26 -6.65 -1.65
C PHE A 85 -5.90 -6.64 -3.13
N LYS A 86 -6.87 -6.87 -4.00
CA LYS A 86 -6.60 -6.99 -5.43
C LYS A 86 -7.67 -6.31 -6.27
N LYS A 87 -7.22 -5.55 -7.27
CA LYS A 87 -8.05 -4.92 -8.33
C LYS A 87 -9.34 -4.29 -7.81
N SER A 88 -9.20 -3.51 -6.74
CA SER A 88 -10.31 -2.91 -6.02
C SER A 88 -10.01 -1.47 -5.67
N VAL A 89 -11.07 -0.73 -5.37
CA VAL A 89 -11.04 0.71 -5.09
C VAL A 89 -11.40 0.94 -3.63
N PHE A 90 -10.60 1.76 -2.95
CA PHE A 90 -10.80 2.15 -1.55
C PHE A 90 -10.88 3.67 -1.53
N LEU A 91 -12.04 4.22 -1.23
CA LEU A 91 -12.25 5.66 -1.19
C LEU A 91 -11.77 6.23 0.15
N SER A 92 -11.72 7.56 0.22
CA SER A 92 -11.07 8.31 1.31
C SER A 92 -11.55 7.86 2.69
N GLY A 93 -10.61 7.69 3.63
CA GLY A 93 -10.89 7.30 5.01
C GLY A 93 -11.37 5.85 5.21
N SER A 94 -11.62 5.09 4.14
CA SER A 94 -12.00 3.68 4.28
C SER A 94 -10.90 2.86 4.93
N ASN A 95 -11.27 1.77 5.61
CA ASN A 95 -10.31 0.92 6.30
C ASN A 95 -10.71 -0.56 6.30
N MET A 96 -9.70 -1.42 6.41
CA MET A 96 -9.86 -2.86 6.55
C MET A 96 -8.93 -3.36 7.65
N ALA A 97 -9.48 -4.12 8.60
CA ALA A 97 -8.74 -4.67 9.73
C ALA A 97 -7.75 -5.77 9.31
N TYR A 98 -7.00 -6.28 10.29
CA TYR A 98 -6.17 -7.47 10.12
C TYR A 98 -6.98 -8.69 9.64
N GLY A 99 -6.44 -9.40 8.65
CA GLY A 99 -7.01 -10.65 8.13
C GLY A 99 -7.92 -10.45 6.92
N ALA A 100 -8.04 -9.21 6.45
CA ALA A 100 -8.87 -8.87 5.31
C ALA A 100 -8.45 -9.58 4.00
N HIS A 101 -9.45 -10.02 3.24
CA HIS A 101 -9.24 -10.55 1.89
C HIS A 101 -10.25 -9.92 0.92
N VAL A 102 -9.84 -8.85 0.24
CA VAL A 102 -10.68 -8.13 -0.73
C VAL A 102 -10.36 -8.62 -2.14
N ARG A 103 -11.36 -9.25 -2.76
CA ARG A 103 -11.30 -9.79 -4.12
C ARG A 103 -11.35 -8.68 -5.17
N ASP A 104 -11.06 -9.06 -6.41
CA ASP A 104 -11.19 -8.20 -7.59
C ASP A 104 -12.60 -7.59 -7.71
N ALA A 105 -12.67 -6.36 -8.22
CA ALA A 105 -13.89 -5.62 -8.53
C ALA A 105 -14.75 -5.24 -7.30
N CYS A 106 -14.13 -5.03 -6.15
CA CYS A 106 -14.77 -4.41 -4.99
C CYS A 106 -14.55 -2.90 -4.95
N ILE A 107 -15.48 -2.21 -4.30
CA ILE A 107 -15.39 -0.80 -3.94
C ILE A 107 -15.72 -0.65 -2.46
N LEU A 108 -14.88 0.07 -1.72
CA LEU A 108 -15.18 0.54 -0.37
C LEU A 108 -15.38 2.05 -0.44
N GLU A 109 -16.59 2.49 -0.14
CA GLU A 109 -16.96 3.91 -0.12
C GLU A 109 -16.26 4.67 1.00
N GLU A 110 -16.35 5.99 0.96
CA GLU A 110 -15.72 6.87 1.94
C GLU A 110 -16.09 6.46 3.37
N GLU A 111 -15.08 6.45 4.25
CA GLU A 111 -15.21 6.10 5.68
C GLU A 111 -15.72 4.68 5.96
N ALA A 112 -15.95 3.84 4.93
CA ALA A 112 -16.41 2.47 5.12
C ALA A 112 -15.32 1.63 5.82
N GLY A 113 -15.73 0.85 6.83
CA GLY A 113 -14.86 -0.04 7.58
C GLY A 113 -15.26 -1.51 7.40
N GLY A 114 -14.27 -2.39 7.27
CA GLY A 114 -14.47 -3.84 7.29
C GLY A 114 -13.47 -4.55 8.21
N ALA A 115 -13.86 -5.73 8.68
CA ALA A 115 -13.01 -6.64 9.45
C ALA A 115 -12.73 -7.91 8.64
#